data_AF-A0ABD7PTW4-F1
#
_entry.id   AF-A0ABD7PTW4-F1
#
_cell.length_a   1.000
_cell.length_b   1.000
_cell.length_c   1.000
_cell.angle_alpha   90.00
_cell.angle_beta   90.00
_cell.angle_gamma   90.00
#
_symmetry.space_group_name_H-M   'P 1'
#
loop_
_entity.id
_entity.type
_entity.pdbx_description
1 polymer ?
#
loop_
_entity_poly.entity_id
_entity_poly.type
_entity_poly.pdbx_seq_one_letter_code
_entity_poly.pdbx_strand_id
1 'polypeptide(L)'
;MEYDPHYPTILPEFIALSLVFVLNILIPVSAIFAARRLKRRRWLPHTIAFLWVFFSPLTLAILTTPTMAADEVGGPGDGFILLPILGETPIVLVFYAIVLLSLRAKRQNPAPSHLPS
;
A
#
# COMPACT_ATOMS: atom_id res chain seq x y z
N MET A 1 -11.01 -18.05 -9.52
CA MET A 1 -11.32 -18.19 -8.09
C MET A 1 -12.84 -18.13 -7.98
N GLU A 2 -13.45 -19.29 -7.83
CA GLU A 2 -14.90 -19.45 -7.64
C GLU A 2 -15.24 -18.94 -6.22
N TYR A 3 -16.34 -18.22 -6.06
CA TYR A 3 -16.85 -17.86 -4.74
C TYR A 3 -17.40 -19.12 -4.07
N ASP A 4 -16.87 -19.52 -2.91
CA ASP A 4 -17.42 -20.63 -2.14
C ASP A 4 -18.49 -20.12 -1.16
N PRO A 5 -19.77 -20.44 -1.37
CA PRO A 5 -20.84 -20.01 -0.48
C PRO A 5 -20.79 -20.69 0.90
N HIS A 6 -20.04 -21.78 1.07
CA HIS A 6 -19.89 -22.47 2.34
C HIS A 6 -18.85 -21.80 3.27
N TYR A 7 -17.90 -21.06 2.70
CA TYR A 7 -16.85 -20.36 3.43
C TYR A 7 -16.76 -18.88 3.03
N PRO A 8 -17.73 -18.06 3.44
CA PRO A 8 -17.78 -16.66 3.04
C PRO A 8 -16.61 -15.86 3.65
N THR A 9 -15.98 -15.05 2.80
CA THR A 9 -15.01 -14.01 3.16
C THR A 9 -15.68 -12.64 3.19
N ILE A 10 -15.05 -11.64 3.83
CA ILE A 10 -15.56 -10.25 3.83
C ILE A 10 -15.61 -9.71 2.41
N LEU A 11 -14.59 -10.02 1.61
CA LEU A 11 -14.52 -9.64 0.21
C LEU A 11 -13.92 -10.80 -0.60
N PRO A 12 -14.43 -11.09 -1.81
CA PRO A 12 -13.85 -12.10 -2.68
C PRO A 12 -12.36 -11.84 -2.91
N GLU A 13 -11.55 -12.89 -2.82
CA GLU A 13 -10.09 -12.79 -2.78
C GLU A 13 -9.50 -11.93 -3.89
N PHE A 14 -9.99 -12.12 -5.12
CA PHE A 14 -9.53 -11.37 -6.28
C PHE A 14 -9.83 -9.87 -6.17
N ILE A 15 -11.01 -9.52 -5.64
CA ILE A 15 -11.42 -8.14 -5.43
C ILE A 15 -10.59 -7.53 -4.29
N ALA A 16 -10.41 -8.25 -3.19
CA ALA A 16 -9.61 -7.80 -2.04
C ALA A 16 -8.15 -7.57 -2.45
N LEU A 17 -7.55 -8.52 -3.16
CA LEU A 17 -6.18 -8.43 -3.68
C LEU A 17 -6.04 -7.23 -4.62
N SER A 18 -6.92 -7.11 -5.60
CA SER A 18 -6.89 -5.99 -6.57
C SER A 18 -7.04 -4.64 -5.88
N LEU A 19 -7.95 -4.55 -4.90
CA LEU A 19 -8.18 -3.33 -4.13
C LEU A 19 -6.95 -2.93 -3.32
N VAL A 20 -6.38 -3.84 -2.54
CA VAL A 20 -5.20 -3.57 -1.70
C VAL A 20 -3.99 -3.20 -2.57
N PHE A 21 -3.78 -3.92 -3.67
CA PHE A 21 -2.71 -3.65 -4.62
C PHE A 21 -2.83 -2.24 -5.23
N VAL A 22 -4.01 -1.88 -5.72
CA VAL A 22 -4.23 -0.53 -6.29
C VAL A 22 -4.06 0.56 -5.21
N LEU A 23 -4.56 0.33 -4.00
CA LEU A 23 -4.43 1.28 -2.89
C LEU A 23 -2.98 1.46 -2.43
N ASN A 24 -2.18 0.40 -2.48
CA ASN A 24 -0.74 0.45 -2.17
C ASN A 24 0.03 1.39 -3.09
N ILE A 25 -0.46 1.68 -4.29
CA ILE A 25 0.13 2.65 -5.21
C ILE A 25 -0.51 4.03 -5.02
N LEU A 26 -1.85 4.11 -4.98
CA LEU A 26 -2.58 5.37 -4.94
C LEU A 26 -2.34 6.16 -3.64
N ILE A 27 -2.26 5.48 -2.49
CA ILE A 27 -2.09 6.14 -1.19
C ILE A 27 -0.72 6.85 -1.09
N PRO A 28 0.42 6.21 -1.41
CA PRO A 28 1.70 6.91 -1.44
C PRO A 28 1.73 8.09 -2.42
N VAL A 29 1.18 7.91 -3.63
CA VAL A 29 1.10 8.98 -4.65
C VAL A 29 0.30 10.16 -4.12
N SER A 30 -0.90 9.92 -3.59
CA SER A 30 -1.76 10.96 -3.03
C SER A 30 -1.12 11.67 -1.84
N ALA A 31 -0.37 10.95 -0.99
CA ALA A 31 0.36 11.53 0.13
C ALA A 31 1.42 12.56 -0.31
N ILE A 32 2.08 12.36 -1.46
CA ILE A 32 3.01 13.36 -2.02
C ILE A 32 2.27 14.66 -2.36
N PHE A 33 1.09 14.58 -2.98
CA PHE A 33 0.30 15.74 -3.32
C PHE A 33 -0.31 16.42 -2.08
N ALA A 34 -0.83 15.63 -1.14
CA ALA A 34 -1.41 16.13 0.11
C ALA A 34 -0.36 16.86 0.96
N ALA A 35 0.86 16.31 1.06
CA ALA A 35 1.97 16.92 1.79
C ALA A 35 2.38 18.28 1.21
N ARG A 36 2.16 18.54 -0.09
CA ARG A 36 2.40 19.85 -0.70
C ARG A 36 1.37 20.90 -0.29
N ARG A 37 0.11 20.49 -0.06
CA ARG A 37 -0.98 21.39 0.34
C ARG A 37 -0.94 21.77 1.82
N LEU A 38 -0.36 20.91 2.67
CA LEU A 38 -0.22 21.19 4.10
C LEU A 38 1.01 22.09 4.38
N LYS A 39 0.83 23.15 5.17
CA LYS A 39 1.95 24.04 5.58
C LYS A 39 2.63 23.56 6.87
N ARG A 40 1.87 23.06 7.86
CA ARG A 40 2.37 22.78 9.22
C ARG A 40 2.70 21.31 9.51
N ARG A 41 1.99 20.37 8.90
CA ARG A 41 2.14 18.91 9.16
C ARG A 41 2.40 18.12 7.88
N ARG A 42 3.43 18.52 7.13
CA ARG A 42 3.80 17.88 5.84
C ARG A 42 4.22 16.42 5.98
N TRP A 43 4.65 16.00 7.16
CA TRP A 43 5.07 14.64 7.46
C TRP A 43 3.88 13.69 7.68
N LEU A 44 2.73 14.22 8.12
CA LEU A 44 1.57 13.40 8.47
C LEU A 44 1.03 12.55 7.30
N PRO A 45 0.86 13.08 6.07
CA PRO A 45 0.44 12.25 4.93
C PRO A 45 1.42 11.12 4.62
N HIS A 46 2.72 11.36 4.78
CA HIS A 46 3.75 10.34 4.53
C HIS A 46 3.73 9.25 5.61
N THR A 47 3.55 9.62 6.87
CA THR A 47 3.40 8.64 7.97
C THR A 47 2.16 7.78 7.75
N ILE A 48 1.02 8.37 7.38
CA ILE A 48 -0.21 7.61 7.10
C ILE A 48 0.00 6.66 5.92
N ALA A 49 0.62 7.12 4.83
CA ALA A 49 0.88 6.27 3.67
C ALA A 49 1.85 5.12 4.01
N PHE A 50 2.89 5.39 4.80
CA PHE A 50 3.80 4.35 5.27
C PHE A 50 3.08 3.30 6.11
N LEU A 51 2.26 3.72 7.09
CA LEU A 51 1.49 2.81 7.92
C LEU A 51 0.52 1.99 7.08
N TRP A 52 -0.17 2.60 6.10
CA TRP A 52 -1.03 1.89 5.18
C TRP A 52 -0.28 0.76 4.46
N VAL A 53 0.81 1.08 3.76
CA VAL A 53 1.56 0.09 2.98
C VAL A 53 2.12 -1.01 3.88
N PHE A 54 2.62 -0.65 5.07
CA PHE A 54 3.14 -1.59 6.05
C PHE A 54 2.09 -2.58 6.58
N PHE A 55 0.86 -2.11 6.85
CA PHE A 55 -0.25 -2.94 7.32
C PHE A 55 -1.13 -3.50 6.19
N SER A 56 -0.80 -3.23 4.93
CA SER A 56 -1.56 -3.72 3.77
C SER A 56 -1.64 -5.25 3.68
N PRO A 57 -0.58 -6.04 4.01
CA PRO A 57 -0.70 -7.50 4.01
C PRO A 57 -1.68 -8.00 5.09
N LEU A 58 -1.66 -7.35 6.26
CA LEU A 58 -2.59 -7.68 7.35
C LEU A 58 -4.03 -7.34 6.96
N THR A 59 -4.24 -6.21 6.28
CA THR A 59 -5.55 -5.81 5.77
C THR A 59 -6.07 -6.82 4.76
N LEU A 60 -5.22 -7.27 3.82
CA LEU A 60 -5.59 -8.31 2.88
C LEU A 60 -5.97 -9.60 3.61
N ALA A 61 -5.14 -10.04 4.56
CA ALA A 61 -5.42 -11.25 5.35
C ALA A 61 -6.80 -11.18 6.01
N ILE A 62 -7.15 -10.06 6.66
CA ILE A 62 -8.47 -9.89 7.28
C ILE A 62 -9.60 -9.94 6.24
N LEU A 63 -9.41 -9.32 5.08
CA LEU A 63 -10.44 -9.29 4.03
C LEU A 63 -10.68 -10.66 3.39
N THR A 64 -9.64 -11.48 3.28
CA THR A 64 -9.69 -12.78 2.60
C THR A 64 -9.76 -13.96 3.55
N THR A 65 -9.67 -13.77 4.87
CA THR A 65 -9.81 -14.87 5.83
C THR A 65 -11.26 -15.38 5.79
N PRO A 66 -11.50 -16.65 5.46
CA PRO A 66 -12.83 -17.22 5.44
C PRO A 66 -13.37 -17.39 6.87
N THR A 67 -14.68 -17.26 7.02
CA THR A 67 -15.35 -17.57 8.27
C THR A 67 -15.51 -19.08 8.38
N MET A 68 -14.67 -19.73 9.19
CA MET A 68 -14.67 -21.19 9.41
C MET A 68 -15.19 -21.54 10.81
N ALA A 69 -15.70 -22.76 10.98
CA ALA A 69 -16.01 -23.30 12.30
C ALA A 69 -14.72 -23.57 13.10
N ALA A 70 -14.79 -23.57 14.43
CA ALA A 70 -13.60 -23.62 15.29
C ALA A 70 -12.82 -24.95 15.22
N ASP A 71 -13.44 -26.01 14.70
CA ASP A 71 -12.87 -27.33 14.48
C ASP A 71 -12.32 -27.55 13.06
N GLU A 72 -12.56 -26.59 12.16
CA GLU A 72 -12.06 -26.62 10.80
C GLU A 72 -10.69 -25.93 10.70
N VAL A 73 -9.80 -26.51 9.90
CA VAL A 73 -8.46 -25.98 9.67
C VAL A 73 -8.33 -25.60 8.20
N GLY A 74 -7.81 -24.40 7.95
CA GLY A 74 -7.56 -23.90 6.60
C GLY A 74 -6.70 -24.83 5.76
N GLY A 75 -6.94 -24.80 4.44
CA GLY A 75 -6.27 -25.68 3.49
C GLY A 75 -4.78 -25.33 3.33
N PRO A 76 -3.96 -26.27 2.85
CA PRO A 76 -2.60 -25.98 2.44
C PRO A 76 -2.62 -25.03 1.23
N GLY A 77 -2.53 -23.73 1.50
CA GLY A 77 -2.48 -22.69 0.48
C GLY A 77 -3.24 -21.41 0.80
N ASP A 78 -4.04 -21.37 1.87
CA ASP A 78 -4.85 -20.20 2.25
C ASP A 78 -4.02 -18.92 2.44
N GLY A 79 -2.74 -19.04 2.79
CA GLY A 79 -1.82 -17.92 2.92
C GLY A 79 -1.18 -17.42 1.62
N PHE A 80 -1.27 -18.16 0.51
CA PHE A 80 -0.55 -17.82 -0.72
C PHE A 80 -1.09 -16.56 -1.41
N ILE A 81 -2.36 -16.22 -1.19
CA ILE A 81 -2.98 -14.99 -1.68
C ILE A 81 -2.25 -13.73 -1.16
N LEU A 82 -1.52 -13.84 -0.04
CA LEU A 82 -0.76 -12.74 0.55
C LEU A 82 0.59 -12.49 -0.15
N LEU A 83 1.15 -13.49 -0.85
CA LEU A 83 2.49 -13.40 -1.44
C LEU A 83 2.68 -12.20 -2.38
N PRO A 84 1.73 -11.87 -3.28
CA PRO A 84 1.89 -10.71 -4.14
C PRO A 84 2.00 -9.40 -3.34
N ILE A 85 1.20 -9.22 -2.29
CA ILE A 85 1.24 -8.01 -1.45
C ILE A 85 2.48 -7.99 -0.56
N LEU A 86 2.92 -9.14 -0.05
CA LEU A 86 4.17 -9.25 0.71
C LEU A 86 5.39 -8.90 -0.15
N GLY A 87 5.40 -9.28 -1.43
CA GLY A 87 6.43 -8.89 -2.38
C GLY A 87 6.33 -7.42 -2.80
N GLU A 88 5.11 -6.92 -3.03
CA GLU A 88 4.85 -5.53 -3.41
C GLU A 88 5.27 -4.54 -2.31
N THR A 89 4.96 -4.84 -1.05
CA THR A 89 5.17 -3.96 0.11
C THR A 89 6.60 -3.38 0.17
N PRO A 90 7.69 -4.18 0.20
CA PRO A 90 9.05 -3.64 0.23
C PRO A 90 9.40 -2.88 -1.05
N ILE A 91 8.91 -3.32 -2.22
CA ILE A 91 9.16 -2.63 -3.50
C ILE A 91 8.56 -1.22 -3.45
N VAL A 92 7.28 -1.11 -3.09
CA VAL A 92 6.58 0.18 -2.98
C VAL A 92 7.28 1.08 -1.97
N LEU A 93 7.66 0.56 -0.80
CA LEU A 93 8.37 1.35 0.22
C LEU A 93 9.73 1.87 -0.29
N VAL A 94 10.52 1.04 -0.96
CA VAL A 94 11.82 1.44 -1.52
C VAL A 94 11.64 2.51 -2.60
N PHE A 95 10.77 2.27 -3.57
CA PHE A 95 10.48 3.27 -4.63
C PHE A 95 9.96 4.58 -4.04
N TYR A 96 9.07 4.49 -3.06
CA TYR A 96 8.53 5.67 -2.38
C TYR A 96 9.61 6.47 -1.65
N ALA A 97 10.51 5.78 -0.95
CA ALA A 97 11.66 6.40 -0.28
C ALA A 97 12.59 7.10 -1.29
N ILE A 98 12.91 6.44 -2.41
CA ILE A 98 13.73 7.04 -3.49
C ILE A 98 13.09 8.32 -4.01
N VAL A 99 11.79 8.29 -4.33
CA VAL A 99 11.05 9.46 -4.82
C VAL A 99 11.07 10.60 -3.79
N LEU A 100 10.85 10.31 -2.51
CA LEU A 100 10.90 11.32 -1.46
C LEU A 100 12.30 11.94 -1.31
N LEU A 101 13.35 11.13 -1.38
CA LEU A 101 14.73 11.60 -1.33
C LEU A 101 15.08 12.46 -2.55
N SER A 102 14.69 12.04 -3.75
CA SER A 102 14.89 12.84 -4.98
C SER A 102 14.16 14.18 -4.92
N LEU A 103 12.92 14.19 -4.43
CA LEU A 103 12.16 15.42 -4.23
C LEU A 103 12.79 16.34 -3.18
N ARG A 104 13.34 15.76 -2.09
CA ARG A 104 14.06 16.51 -1.06
C ARG A 104 15.35 17.12 -1.61
N ALA A 105 16.14 16.35 -2.37
CA ALA A 105 17.38 16.81 -2.98
C ALA A 105 17.13 17.98 -3.96
N LYS A 106 16.10 17.88 -4.83
CA LYS A 106 15.72 18.97 -5.73
C LYS A 106 15.29 20.25 -5.01
N ARG A 107 14.72 20.15 -3.81
CA ARG A 107 14.36 21.33 -3.00
C ARG A 107 15.58 22.00 -2.36
N GLN A 108 16.61 21.23 -2.04
CA GLN A 108 17.84 21.74 -1.44
C GLN A 108 18.78 22.36 -2.47
N ASN A 109 18.80 21.82 -3.69
CA ASN A 109 19.56 22.34 -4.82
C ASN A 109 18.60 22.81 -5.92
N PRO A 110 17.96 23.99 -5.78
CA PRO A 110 17.26 24.58 -6.92
C PRO A 110 18.28 24.78 -8.05
N ALA A 111 17.96 24.31 -9.26
CA ALA A 111 18.83 24.50 -10.42
C ALA A 111 19.19 26.00 -10.56
N PRO A 112 20.43 26.36 -10.89
CA PRO A 112 20.80 27.75 -11.08
C PRO A 112 19.88 28.35 -12.13
N SER A 113 19.23 29.47 -11.78
CA SER A 113 18.40 30.23 -12.70
C SER A 113 19.28 30.63 -13.87
N HIS A 114 19.05 30.04 -15.05
CA HIS A 114 19.56 30.56 -16.30
C HIS A 114 18.99 31.98 -16.46
N LEU A 115 19.78 32.98 -16.09
CA LEU A 115 19.56 34.37 -16.47
C LEU A 115 19.83 34.47 -17.98
N PRO A 116 18.83 34.86 -18.80
CA PRO A 116 19.13 35.32 -20.15
C PRO A 116 19.88 36.65 -20.03
N SER A 117 21.03 36.68 -20.68
CA SER A 117 21.91 37.84 -20.91
C SER A 117 21.23 38.95 -21.71
#